data_AF-A0A9Y1FLT2-F1
#
_entry.id   AF-A0A9Y1FLT2-F1
#
_cell.length_a   1.000
_cell.length_b   1.000
_cell.length_c   1.000
_cell.angle_alpha   90.00
_cell.angle_beta   90.00
_cell.angle_gamma   90.00
#
_symmetry.space_group_name_H-M   'P 1'
#
loop_
_entity.id
_entity.type
_entity.pdbx_description
1 polymer ?
#
loop_
_entity_poly.entity_id
_entity_poly.type
_entity_poly.pdbx_seq_one_letter_code
_entity_poly.pdbx_strand_id
1 'polypeptide(L)'
;MVRRTMLERAKAIFEFIKKVDEPFPKSKLQKIGLNPETAEKWLELIIYIQRQPRIRLVKTKNTTIIEKTEKGYHVMSREVFMDPTRSYKERFYALQDYLSALITTEKLEKEQK
;
A
#
# COMPACT_ATOMS: atom_id res chain seq x y z
N MET A 1 -4.20 14.56 27.89
CA MET A 1 -4.47 14.30 26.46
C MET A 1 -4.03 12.88 26.16
N VAL A 2 -4.94 11.99 25.73
CA VAL A 2 -4.58 10.60 25.41
C VAL A 2 -3.65 10.61 24.18
N ARG A 3 -2.45 10.04 24.31
CA ARG A 3 -1.46 9.98 23.22
C ARG A 3 -1.98 8.99 22.17
N ARG A 4 -2.26 9.47 20.95
CA ARG A 4 -2.67 8.61 19.83
C ARG A 4 -1.67 7.48 19.62
N THR A 5 -2.17 6.27 19.40
CA THR A 5 -1.38 5.12 18.94
C THR A 5 -0.84 5.35 17.53
N MET A 6 0.16 4.55 17.12
CA MET A 6 0.68 4.60 15.75
C MET A 6 -0.40 4.34 14.71
N LEU A 7 -1.31 3.39 14.97
CA LEU A 7 -2.40 3.06 14.06
C LEU A 7 -3.43 4.19 13.94
N GLU A 8 -3.81 4.82 15.05
CA GLU A 8 -4.72 5.97 15.05
C GLU A 8 -4.13 7.16 14.29
N ARG A 9 -2.81 7.36 14.41
CA ARG A 9 -2.10 8.40 13.68
C ARG A 9 -2.09 8.11 12.17
N ALA A 10 -1.80 6.87 11.77
CA ALA A 10 -1.89 6.44 10.38
C ALA A 10 -3.31 6.65 9.81
N LYS A 11 -4.35 6.26 10.55
CA LYS A 11 -5.75 6.48 10.15
C LYS A 11 -6.06 7.96 9.94
N ALA A 12 -5.68 8.82 10.89
CA ALA A 12 -5.90 10.26 10.78
C ALA A 12 -5.20 10.88 9.55
N ILE A 13 -4.00 10.42 9.19
CA ILE A 13 -3.29 10.85 7.98
C ILE A 13 -4.11 10.48 6.73
N PHE A 14 -4.51 9.23 6.58
CA PHE A 14 -5.24 8.79 5.40
C PHE A 14 -6.66 9.37 5.31
N GLU A 15 -7.35 9.56 6.44
CA GLU A 15 -8.63 10.27 6.48
C GLU A 15 -8.48 11.73 6.05
N PHE A 16 -7.38 12.38 6.41
CA PHE A 16 -7.09 13.74 5.95
C PHE A 16 -6.81 13.77 4.45
N ILE A 17 -5.93 12.90 3.94
CA ILE A 17 -5.59 12.80 2.52
C ILE A 17 -6.86 12.57 1.67
N LYS A 18 -7.75 11.67 2.09
CA LYS A 18 -9.00 11.37 1.36
C LYS A 18 -9.98 12.55 1.26
N LYS A 19 -9.85 13.55 2.13
CA LYS A 19 -10.74 14.73 2.15
C LYS A 19 -10.19 15.91 1.35
N VAL A 20 -8.96 15.85 0.89
CA VAL A 20 -8.29 16.95 0.19
C VAL A 20 -8.04 16.52 -1.25
N ASP A 21 -8.82 17.06 -2.19
CA ASP A 21 -8.81 16.66 -3.60
C ASP A 21 -7.60 17.19 -4.39
N GLU A 22 -6.94 18.24 -3.88
CA GLU A 22 -5.80 18.88 -4.53
C GLU A 22 -4.46 18.55 -3.85
N PRO A 23 -3.33 18.54 -4.60
CA PRO A 23 -2.01 18.50 -4.00
C PRO A 23 -1.86 19.57 -2.92
N PHE A 24 -1.35 19.19 -1.75
CA PHE A 24 -1.28 20.10 -0.61
C PHE A 24 0.09 20.04 0.07
N PRO A 25 0.54 21.16 0.67
CA PRO A 25 1.80 21.18 1.40
C PRO A 25 1.68 20.35 2.68
N LYS A 26 2.74 19.62 3.02
CA LYS A 26 2.81 18.79 4.25
C LYS A 26 2.46 19.54 5.53
N SER A 27 2.64 20.86 5.56
CA SER A 27 2.23 21.73 6.67
C SER A 27 0.73 21.64 6.99
N LYS A 28 -0.13 21.30 6.02
CA LYS A 28 -1.57 21.08 6.29
C LYS A 28 -1.83 19.91 7.26
N LEU A 29 -0.90 18.96 7.40
CA LEU A 29 -1.00 17.86 8.37
C LEU A 29 -0.91 18.34 9.84
N GLN A 30 -0.52 19.59 10.08
CA GLN A 30 -0.65 20.20 11.41
C GLN A 30 -2.11 20.22 11.89
N LYS A 31 -3.08 20.30 10.97
CA LYS A 31 -4.53 20.24 11.29
C LYS A 31 -4.93 18.93 11.98
N ILE A 32 -4.16 17.85 11.80
CA ILE A 32 -4.39 16.57 12.47
C ILE A 32 -3.40 16.32 13.62
N GLY A 33 -2.64 17.34 14.04
CA GLY A 33 -1.70 17.28 15.16
C GLY A 33 -0.32 16.71 14.81
N LEU A 34 0.09 16.79 13.54
CA LEU A 34 1.43 16.40 13.11
C LEU A 34 2.31 17.64 12.91
N ASN A 35 3.41 17.75 13.65
CA ASN A 35 4.43 18.74 13.36
C ASN A 35 5.14 18.41 12.02
N PRO A 36 5.82 19.39 11.37
CA PRO A 36 6.42 19.19 10.05
C PRO A 36 7.42 18.02 9.97
N GLU A 37 8.28 17.87 10.98
CA GLU A 37 9.28 16.80 11.00
C GLU A 37 8.65 15.41 11.13
N THR A 38 7.64 15.28 11.99
CA THR A 38 6.91 14.02 12.17
C THR A 38 6.08 13.71 10.93
N ALA A 39 5.46 14.72 10.32
CA ALA A 39 4.74 14.57 9.07
C ALA A 39 5.64 14.01 7.97
N GLU A 40 6.87 14.54 7.83
CA GLU A 40 7.85 14.02 6.87
C GLU A 40 8.13 12.54 7.06
N LYS A 41 8.51 12.14 8.30
CA LYS A 41 8.81 10.74 8.64
C LYS A 41 7.65 9.80 8.34
N TRP A 42 6.41 10.24 8.60
CA TRP A 42 5.21 9.45 8.25
C TRP A 42 5.01 9.34 6.74
N LEU A 43 5.20 10.43 5.99
CA LEU A 43 5.06 10.42 4.54
C LEU A 43 6.12 9.53 3.87
N GLU A 44 7.37 9.61 4.31
CA GLU A 44 8.45 8.72 3.87
C GLU A 44 8.13 7.25 4.15
N LEU A 45 7.64 6.95 5.36
CA LEU A 45 7.22 5.60 5.73
C LEU A 45 6.05 5.10 4.85
N ILE A 46 5.06 5.96 4.58
CA ILE A 46 3.94 5.62 3.71
C ILE A 46 4.43 5.33 2.29
N ILE A 47 5.31 6.17 1.74
CA ILE A 47 5.91 5.96 0.42
C ILE A 47 6.68 4.63 0.38
N TYR A 48 7.46 4.34 1.42
CA TYR A 48 8.17 3.08 1.54
C TYR A 48 7.19 1.89 1.53
N ILE A 49 6.15 1.93 2.38
CA ILE A 49 5.13 0.87 2.49
C ILE A 49 4.38 0.65 1.16
N GLN A 50 4.03 1.73 0.44
CA GLN A 50 3.31 1.65 -0.83
C GLN A 50 4.09 0.88 -1.92
N ARG A 51 5.42 0.82 -1.80
CA ARG A 51 6.30 0.09 -2.71
C ARG A 51 6.57 -1.34 -2.26
N GLN A 52 6.15 -1.75 -1.06
CA GLN A 52 6.39 -3.10 -0.57
C GLN A 52 5.39 -4.12 -1.14
N PRO A 53 5.71 -5.43 -1.15
CA PRO A 53 4.76 -6.48 -1.45
C PRO A 53 3.57 -6.45 -0.50
N ARG A 54 2.38 -6.80 -1.00
CA ARG A 54 1.19 -6.93 -0.15
C ARG A 54 1.35 -8.11 0.80
N ILE A 55 0.90 -7.89 2.03
CA ILE A 55 0.91 -8.88 3.09
C ILE A 55 -0.49 -9.07 3.66
N ARG A 56 -0.76 -10.28 4.13
CA ARG A 56 -1.93 -10.65 4.92
C ARG A 56 -1.45 -11.16 6.27
N LEU A 57 -2.11 -10.73 7.34
CA LEU A 57 -1.87 -11.26 8.69
C LEU A 57 -2.91 -12.34 8.98
N VAL A 58 -2.46 -13.56 9.24
CA VAL A 58 -3.30 -14.70 9.63
C VAL A 58 -3.09 -14.98 11.11
N LYS A 59 -4.09 -14.65 11.92
CA LYS A 59 -4.06 -14.90 13.36
C LYS A 59 -4.54 -16.32 13.64
N THR A 60 -3.70 -17.08 14.32
CA THR A 60 -4.06 -18.38 14.91
C THR A 60 -4.17 -18.23 16.44
N LYS A 61 -4.57 -19.29 17.16
CA LYS A 61 -4.69 -19.24 18.63
C LYS A 61 -3.38 -18.86 19.33
N ASN A 62 -2.23 -19.28 18.78
CA ASN A 62 -0.93 -19.18 19.45
C ASN A 62 0.07 -18.28 18.71
N THR A 63 -0.21 -17.88 17.47
CA THR A 63 0.74 -17.10 16.66
C THR A 63 0.05 -16.24 15.59
N THR A 64 0.76 -15.23 15.11
CA THR A 64 0.38 -14.45 13.92
C THR A 64 1.34 -14.79 12.79
N ILE A 65 0.81 -15.34 11.69
CA ILE A 65 1.55 -15.66 10.48
C ILE A 65 1.46 -14.48 9.51
N ILE A 66 2.58 -14.14 8.87
CA ILE A 66 2.65 -13.14 7.82
C ILE A 66 2.69 -13.87 6.48
N GLU A 67 1.64 -13.70 5.68
CA GLU A 67 1.57 -14.26 4.33
C GLU A 67 1.85 -13.17 3.31
N LYS A 68 2.80 -13.42 2.40
CA LYS A 68 3.02 -12.57 1.23
C LYS A 68 1.98 -12.94 0.18
N THR A 69 1.14 -11.99 -0.24
CA THR A 69 0.06 -12.26 -1.19
C THR A 69 0.48 -12.08 -2.65
N GLU A 70 1.73 -11.65 -2.89
CA GLU A 70 2.25 -11.35 -4.23
C GLU A 70 3.60 -12.05 -4.46
N LYS A 71 3.70 -12.82 -5.55
CA LYS A 71 4.99 -13.32 -6.08
C LYS A 71 5.80 -12.20 -6.76
N GLY A 72 7.09 -12.43 -7.02
CA GLY A 72 8.00 -11.41 -7.58
C GLY A 72 7.50 -10.78 -8.89
N TYR A 73 6.97 -11.59 -9.80
CA TYR A 73 6.37 -11.10 -11.05
C TYR A 73 5.17 -10.16 -10.82
N HIS A 74 4.30 -10.48 -9.85
CA HIS A 74 3.17 -9.62 -9.49
C HIS A 74 3.64 -8.25 -8.98
N VAL A 75 4.72 -8.19 -8.19
CA VAL A 75 5.27 -6.93 -7.69
C VAL A 75 5.76 -6.07 -8.86
N MET A 76 6.52 -6.68 -9.78
CA MET A 76 7.07 -5.99 -10.95
C MET A 76 5.97 -5.42 -11.86
N SER A 77 4.98 -6.23 -12.25
CA SER A 77 3.87 -5.75 -13.09
C SER A 77 3.03 -4.68 -12.38
N ARG A 78 2.86 -4.79 -11.05
CA ARG A 78 2.16 -3.79 -10.24
C ARG A 78 2.87 -2.45 -10.21
N GLU A 79 4.19 -2.45 -10.02
CA GLU A 79 4.98 -1.23 -10.06
C GLU A 79 4.80 -0.50 -11.39
N VAL A 80 4.77 -1.23 -12.51
CA VAL A 80 4.58 -0.63 -13.84
C VAL A 80 3.18 -0.04 -14.02
N PHE A 81 2.09 -0.74 -13.65
CA PHE A 81 0.75 -0.19 -13.89
C PHE A 81 0.35 0.92 -12.91
N MET A 82 0.93 0.92 -11.70
CA MET A 82 0.70 1.97 -10.71
C MET A 82 1.56 3.22 -10.93
N ASP A 83 2.60 3.15 -11.76
CA ASP A 83 3.47 4.29 -12.06
C ASP A 83 2.73 5.34 -12.90
N PRO A 84 2.43 6.54 -12.34
CA PRO A 84 1.72 7.57 -13.08
C PRO A 84 2.57 8.24 -14.16
N THR A 85 3.89 8.01 -14.18
CA THR A 85 4.81 8.57 -15.19
C THR A 85 4.86 7.74 -16.47
N ARG A 86 4.33 6.51 -16.45
CA ARG A 86 4.21 5.60 -17.59
C ARG A 86 3.01 5.94 -18.47
N SER A 87 3.10 5.59 -19.75
CA SER A 87 1.98 5.76 -20.67
C SER A 87 0.79 4.88 -20.27
N TYR A 88 -0.43 5.31 -20.61
CA TYR A 88 -1.63 4.50 -20.38
C TYR A 88 -1.51 3.10 -20.98
N LYS A 89 -0.92 2.99 -22.18
CA LYS A 89 -0.73 1.72 -22.89
C LYS A 89 0.18 0.76 -22.11
N GLU A 90 1.34 1.23 -21.65
CA GLU A 90 2.24 0.41 -20.82
C GLU A 90 1.56 -0.05 -19.53
N ARG A 91 0.86 0.88 -18.86
CA ARG A 91 0.15 0.57 -17.61
C ARG A 91 -0.97 -0.45 -17.82
N PHE A 92 -1.70 -0.34 -18.92
CA PHE A 92 -2.77 -1.27 -19.27
C PHE A 92 -2.24 -2.69 -19.49
N TYR A 93 -1.17 -2.87 -20.27
CA TYR A 93 -0.60 -4.20 -20.48
C TYR A 93 -0.03 -4.79 -19.20
N ALA A 94 0.67 -3.99 -18.40
CA ALA A 94 1.17 -4.46 -17.11
C ALA A 94 0.05 -4.87 -16.14
N LEU A 95 -1.11 -4.21 -16.19
CA LEU A 95 -2.30 -4.64 -15.45
C LEU A 95 -2.84 -5.99 -15.97
N GLN A 96 -2.91 -6.18 -17.29
CA GLN A 96 -3.33 -7.45 -17.88
C GLN A 96 -2.38 -8.60 -17.49
N ASP A 97 -1.08 -8.35 -17.54
CA ASP A 97 -0.04 -9.31 -17.13
C ASP A 97 -0.17 -9.67 -15.65
N TYR A 98 -0.37 -8.65 -14.81
CA TYR A 98 -0.60 -8.84 -13.38
C TYR A 98 -1.81 -9.73 -13.09
N LEU A 99 -2.95 -9.46 -13.74
CA LEU A 99 -4.18 -10.25 -13.57
C LEU A 99 -4.02 -11.68 -14.12
N SER A 100 -3.34 -11.84 -15.25
CA SER A 100 -3.11 -13.16 -15.86
C SER A 100 -2.23 -14.04 -14.96
N ALA A 101 -1.19 -13.46 -14.36
CA ALA A 101 -0.32 -14.14 -13.41
C ALA A 101 -1.06 -14.53 -12.11
N LEU A 102 -1.96 -13.67 -11.62
CA LEU A 102 -2.80 -13.98 -10.46
C LEU A 102 -3.72 -15.18 -10.75
N ILE A 103 -4.45 -15.14 -11.87
CA ILE A 103 -5.35 -16.25 -12.26
C ILE A 103 -4.57 -17.55 -12.39
N THR A 104 -3.39 -17.51 -12.99
CA THR A 104 -2.53 -18.69 -13.16
C THR A 104 -2.08 -19.23 -11.81
N THR A 105 -1.66 -18.35 -10.91
CA THR A 105 -1.26 -18.73 -9.54
C THR A 105 -2.41 -19.36 -8.77
N GLU A 106 -3.61 -18.78 -8.84
CA GLU A 106 -4.81 -19.31 -8.17
C GLU A 106 -5.23 -20.69 -8.72
N LYS A 107 -5.11 -20.91 -10.03
CA LYS A 107 -5.38 -22.23 -10.64
C LYS A 107 -4.41 -23.29 -10.12
N LEU A 108 -3.11 -23.00 -10.14
CA LEU A 108 -2.08 -23.90 -9.64
C LEU A 108 -2.25 -24.22 -8.15
N GLU A 109 -2.65 -23.24 -7.34
CA GLU A 109 -2.90 -23.45 -5.91
C GLU A 109 -4.16 -24.28 -5.63
N LYS A 110 -5.17 -24.24 -6.51
CA LYS A 110 -6.36 -25.10 -6.42
C LYS A 110 -6.07 -26.53 -6.87
N GLU A 111 -5.20 -26.73 -7.84
CA GLU A 111 -4.79 -28.06 -8.31
C GLU A 111 -3.87 -28.81 -7.32
N GLN A 112 -3.24 -28.07 -6.39
CA GLN A 112 -2.36 -28.62 -5.36
C GLN A 112 -3.08 -28.91 -4.02
N LYS A 113 -4.37 -28.60 -3.92
CA LYS A 113 -5.22 -28.82 -2.72
C LYS A 113 -6.22 -29.93 -2.96
#